data_AF-A0A8H9Z7J5-F1
#
_entry.id   AF-A0A8H9Z7J5-F1
#
_cell.length_a   1.000
_cell.length_b   1.000
_cell.length_c   1.000
_cell.angle_alpha   90.00
_cell.angle_beta   90.00
_cell.angle_gamma   90.00
#
_symmetry.space_group_name_H-M   'P 1'
#
loop_
_entity.id
_entity.type
_entity.pdbx_description
1 polymer ?
#
loop_
_entity_poly.entity_id
_entity_poly.type
_entity_poly.pdbx_seq_one_letter_code
_entity_poly.pdbx_strand_id
1 'polypeptide(L)'
;MPRPRELKITLRPVQLVLCVALGLWLGAVAIALSLWLALRLWPAQVQPLVEAAAPAVVQPAPAAAPAQPADAQAQMFEHYKEILHKQELQQAAEAAQGNPRNLNSPKCQFWLQQNRTAPTDKSQANVLEFCY
;
A
#
# COMPACT_ATOMS: atom_id res chain seq x y z
N MET A 1 -59.69 10.94 7.69
CA MET A 1 -58.43 10.46 8.30
C MET A 1 -58.28 8.97 7.95
N PRO A 2 -57.41 8.57 7.01
CA PRO A 2 -57.23 7.16 6.69
C PRO A 2 -56.43 6.49 7.82
N ARG A 3 -56.97 5.42 8.41
CA ARG A 3 -56.26 4.63 9.42
C ARG A 3 -55.09 3.89 8.78
N PRO A 4 -53.89 3.88 9.39
CA PRO A 4 -52.78 3.08 8.89
C PRO A 4 -53.15 1.60 8.97
N ARG A 5 -53.05 0.89 7.84
CA ARG A 5 -53.15 -0.57 7.80
C ARG A 5 -51.82 -1.14 8.25
N GLU A 6 -51.77 -1.67 9.47
CA GLU A 6 -50.63 -2.47 9.91
C GLU A 6 -50.61 -3.78 9.12
N LEU A 7 -49.71 -3.85 8.14
CA LEU A 7 -49.32 -5.11 7.52
C LEU A 7 -48.53 -5.91 8.56
N LYS A 8 -49.23 -6.71 9.36
CA LYS A 8 -48.62 -7.76 10.17
C LYS A 8 -48.00 -8.80 9.24
N ILE A 9 -46.76 -8.54 8.88
CA ILE A 9 -45.88 -9.45 8.16
C ILE A 9 -45.67 -10.67 9.07
N THR A 10 -46.45 -11.73 8.85
CA THR A 10 -46.26 -13.05 9.49
C THR A 10 -45.13 -13.82 8.79
N LEU A 11 -44.04 -13.15 8.41
CA LEU A 11 -42.84 -13.86 7.97
C LEU A 11 -42.20 -14.43 9.23
N ARG A 12 -42.15 -15.77 9.31
CA ARG A 12 -41.56 -16.50 10.44
C ARG A 12 -40.12 -16.02 10.63
N PRO A 13 -39.78 -15.32 11.73
CA PRO A 13 -38.47 -14.67 11.90
C PRO A 13 -37.33 -15.68 11.83
N VAL A 14 -37.56 -16.93 12.27
CA VAL A 14 -36.61 -18.04 12.17
C VAL A 14 -36.29 -18.40 10.71
N GLN A 15 -37.28 -18.37 9.81
CA GLN A 15 -37.06 -18.66 8.39
C GLN A 15 -36.23 -17.57 7.70
N LEU A 16 -36.45 -16.30 8.07
CA LEU A 16 -35.64 -15.19 7.59
C LEU A 16 -34.20 -15.30 8.04
N VAL A 17 -33.96 -15.58 9.33
CA VAL A 17 -32.62 -15.77 9.88
C VAL A 17 -31.91 -16.94 9.20
N LEU A 18 -32.59 -18.07 9.01
CA LEU A 18 -32.01 -19.22 8.29
C LEU A 18 -31.67 -18.88 6.83
N CYS A 19 -32.53 -18.14 6.13
CA CYS A 19 -32.30 -17.73 4.76
C CYS A 19 -31.08 -16.79 4.65
N VAL A 20 -30.96 -15.82 5.56
CA VAL A 20 -29.82 -14.89 5.62
C VAL A 20 -28.53 -15.62 5.99
N ALA A 21 -28.56 -16.51 6.99
CA ALA A 21 -27.40 -17.29 7.40
C ALA A 21 -26.90 -18.20 6.27
N LEU A 22 -27.81 -18.86 5.55
CA LEU A 22 -27.47 -19.65 4.36
C LEU A 22 -26.88 -18.78 3.24
N GLY A 23 -27.47 -17.61 2.99
CA GLY A 23 -26.94 -16.66 2.01
C GLY A 23 -25.52 -16.19 2.34
N LEU A 24 -25.25 -15.83 3.60
CA LEU A 24 -23.92 -15.43 4.07
C LEU A 24 -22.90 -16.56 3.98
N TRP A 25 -23.31 -17.78 4.35
CA TRP A 25 -22.44 -18.95 4.25
C TRP A 25 -22.07 -19.26 2.79
N LEU A 26 -23.05 -19.23 1.89
CA LEU A 26 -22.81 -19.43 0.45
C LEU A 26 -21.93 -18.31 -0.14
N GLY A 27 -22.13 -17.06 0.28
CA GLY A 27 -21.27 -15.95 -0.09
C GLY A 27 -19.83 -16.15 0.36
N ALA A 28 -19.61 -16.57 1.61
CA ALA A 28 -18.27 -16.87 2.14
C ALA A 28 -17.58 -17.99 1.35
N VAL A 29 -18.29 -19.07 1.03
CA VAL A 29 -17.76 -20.19 0.23
C VAL A 29 -17.42 -19.73 -1.19
N ALA A 30 -18.27 -18.93 -1.82
CA ALA A 30 -18.01 -18.39 -3.16
C ALA A 30 -16.77 -17.49 -3.19
N ILE A 31 -16.60 -16.62 -2.19
CA ILE A 31 -15.42 -15.76 -2.06
C ILE A 31 -14.16 -16.62 -1.86
N ALA A 32 -14.19 -17.58 -0.93
CA ALA A 32 -13.07 -18.47 -0.66
C ALA A 32 -12.64 -19.27 -1.89
N LEU A 33 -13.59 -19.85 -2.63
CA LEU A 33 -13.33 -20.54 -3.88
C LEU A 33 -12.77 -19.61 -4.96
N SER A 34 -13.30 -18.39 -5.06
CA SER A 34 -12.81 -17.39 -6.01
C SER A 34 -11.37 -16.98 -5.71
N LEU A 35 -11.02 -16.73 -4.44
CA LEU A 35 -9.66 -16.42 -4.03
C LEU A 35 -8.72 -17.61 -4.25
N TRP A 36 -9.15 -18.82 -3.88
CA TRP A 36 -8.38 -20.04 -4.12
C TRP A 36 -8.09 -20.22 -5.61
N LEU A 37 -9.12 -20.05 -6.45
CA LEU A 37 -8.99 -20.22 -7.89
C LEU A 37 -8.12 -19.11 -8.48
N ALA A 38 -8.29 -17.87 -8.03
CA ALA A 38 -7.43 -16.77 -8.40
C ALA A 38 -5.97 -17.09 -8.06
N LEU A 39 -5.64 -17.47 -6.82
CA LEU A 39 -4.27 -17.84 -6.43
C LEU A 39 -3.69 -19.00 -7.27
N ARG A 40 -4.53 -19.94 -7.70
CA ARG A 40 -4.09 -21.09 -8.51
C ARG A 40 -3.91 -20.75 -10.00
N LEU A 41 -4.75 -19.88 -10.56
CA LEU A 41 -4.72 -19.51 -11.99
C LEU A 41 -3.81 -18.30 -12.25
N TRP A 42 -3.65 -17.41 -11.28
CA TRP A 42 -2.75 -16.25 -11.35
C TRP A 42 -1.33 -16.62 -11.81
N PRO A 43 -0.63 -17.62 -11.24
CA PRO A 43 0.73 -17.94 -11.68
C PRO A 43 0.82 -18.38 -13.14
N ALA A 44 -0.25 -18.88 -13.75
CA ALA A 44 -0.27 -19.22 -15.17
C ALA A 44 -0.47 -17.99 -16.08
N GLN A 45 -1.10 -16.93 -15.58
CA GLN A 45 -1.43 -15.73 -16.37
C GLN A 45 -0.46 -14.56 -16.18
N VAL A 46 0.18 -14.42 -15.01
CA VAL A 46 1.15 -13.33 -14.78
C VAL A 46 2.57 -13.63 -15.21
N GLN A 47 2.97 -14.90 -15.36
CA GLN A 47 4.31 -15.23 -15.90
C GLN A 47 4.62 -14.51 -17.23
N PRO A 48 3.75 -14.55 -18.27
CA PRO A 48 4.06 -13.87 -19.53
C PRO A 48 4.01 -12.34 -19.47
N LEU A 49 3.27 -11.74 -18.51
CA LEU A 49 3.23 -10.28 -18.34
C LEU A 49 4.43 -9.75 -17.54
N VAL A 50 4.95 -10.54 -16.58
CA VAL A 50 6.17 -10.21 -15.85
C VAL A 50 7.38 -10.26 -16.78
N GLU A 51 7.44 -11.24 -17.68
CA GLU A 51 8.48 -11.33 -18.72
C GLU A 51 8.43 -10.14 -19.69
N ALA A 52 7.23 -9.70 -20.09
CA ALA A 52 7.04 -8.59 -21.03
C ALA A 52 7.25 -7.20 -20.38
N ALA A 53 7.02 -7.07 -19.07
CA ALA A 53 7.30 -5.85 -18.30
C ALA A 53 8.77 -5.77 -17.82
N ALA A 54 9.59 -6.77 -18.15
CA ALA A 54 11.01 -6.80 -17.83
C ALA A 54 11.94 -6.45 -19.03
N PRO A 55 11.84 -5.30 -19.72
CA PRO A 55 12.97 -4.80 -20.49
C PRO A 55 13.78 -3.82 -19.63
N ALA A 56 15.02 -4.20 -19.28
CA ALA A 56 16.19 -3.33 -18.98
C ALA A 56 17.08 -3.76 -17.81
N VAL A 57 17.05 -5.01 -17.33
CA VAL A 57 18.19 -5.55 -16.56
C VAL A 57 18.92 -6.57 -17.42
N VAL A 58 20.12 -6.20 -17.84
CA VAL A 58 21.01 -6.99 -18.68
C VAL A 58 21.56 -8.19 -17.90
N GLN A 59 21.16 -9.40 -18.32
CA GLN A 59 21.88 -10.71 -18.33
C GLN A 59 22.24 -11.43 -17.00
N PRO A 60 22.57 -12.76 -16.99
CA PRO A 60 22.74 -13.73 -18.09
C PRO A 60 21.99 -15.10 -17.94
N ALA A 61 22.18 -15.96 -18.95
CA ALA A 61 21.71 -17.33 -19.18
C ALA A 61 21.69 -18.30 -17.97
N PRO A 62 20.86 -19.37 -17.99
CA PRO A 62 20.67 -20.26 -16.84
C PRO A 62 21.89 -21.14 -16.59
N ALA A 63 22.73 -20.73 -15.65
CA ALA A 63 23.60 -21.64 -14.93
C ALA A 63 22.80 -22.31 -13.80
N ALA A 64 23.19 -23.54 -13.49
CA ALA A 64 22.63 -24.45 -12.48
C ALA A 64 22.02 -23.78 -11.24
N ALA A 65 20.93 -24.40 -10.74
CA ALA A 65 20.22 -24.14 -9.48
C ALA A 65 20.89 -23.10 -8.56
N PRO A 66 20.26 -21.94 -8.28
CA PRO A 66 20.86 -20.98 -7.38
C PRO A 66 20.90 -21.58 -5.98
N ALA A 67 22.11 -21.80 -5.48
CA ALA A 67 22.35 -21.79 -4.05
C ALA A 67 21.68 -20.52 -3.49
N GLN A 68 20.84 -20.67 -2.47
CA GLN A 68 20.21 -19.54 -1.78
C GLN A 68 21.32 -18.55 -1.41
N PRO A 69 21.34 -17.32 -1.95
CA PRO A 69 22.41 -16.40 -1.64
C PRO A 69 22.24 -15.99 -0.19
N ALA A 70 23.25 -16.24 0.64
CA ALA A 70 23.37 -15.62 1.96
C ALA A 70 23.23 -14.08 1.87
N ASP A 71 23.50 -13.52 0.69
CA ASP A 71 23.39 -12.11 0.35
C ASP A 71 21.95 -11.60 0.18
N ALA A 72 20.94 -12.46 -0.02
CA ALA A 72 19.55 -12.02 -0.19
C ALA A 72 18.99 -11.41 1.11
N GLN A 73 19.37 -11.95 2.27
CA GLN A 73 18.98 -11.38 3.57
C GLN A 73 19.72 -10.07 3.84
N ALA A 74 21.00 -9.98 3.49
CA ALA A 74 21.79 -8.76 3.61
C ALA A 74 21.24 -7.64 2.69
N GLN A 75 20.87 -7.96 1.45
CA GLN A 75 20.24 -7.02 0.52
C GLN A 75 18.89 -6.51 1.05
N MET A 76 18.07 -7.38 1.64
CA MET A 76 16.80 -6.96 2.25
C MET A 76 17.02 -6.06 3.48
N PHE A 77 18.07 -6.31 4.26
CA PHE A 77 18.42 -5.45 5.40
C PHE A 77 18.92 -4.07 4.97
N GLU A 78 19.78 -4.00 3.95
CA GLU A 78 20.26 -2.73 3.41
C GLU A 78 19.11 -1.95 2.76
N HIS A 79 18.23 -2.61 2.01
CA HIS A 79 17.00 -1.96 1.51
C HIS A 79 16.10 -1.46 2.64
N TYR A 80 15.94 -2.23 3.72
CA TYR A 80 15.16 -1.79 4.87
C TYR A 80 15.76 -0.53 5.51
N LYS A 81 17.08 -0.48 5.69
CA LYS A 81 17.79 0.72 6.18
C LYS A 81 17.57 1.93 5.28
N GLU A 82 17.67 1.76 3.96
CA GLU A 82 17.41 2.84 3.00
C GLU A 82 15.97 3.37 3.11
N ILE A 83 14.99 2.47 3.25
CA ILE A 83 13.58 2.85 3.44
C ILE A 83 13.42 3.61 4.75
N LEU A 84 14.02 3.12 5.84
CA LEU A 84 13.94 3.76 7.15
C LEU A 84 14.53 5.17 7.11
N HIS A 85 15.70 5.33 6.50
CA HIS A 85 16.35 6.62 6.38
C HIS A 85 15.52 7.61 5.55
N LYS A 86 14.92 7.14 4.45
CA LYS A 86 13.97 7.95 3.65
C LYS A 86 12.74 8.35 4.45
N GLN A 87 12.20 7.46 5.28
CA GLN A 87 11.06 7.75 6.14
C GLN A 87 11.41 8.81 7.20
N GLU A 88 12.57 8.70 7.85
CA GLU A 88 13.04 9.71 8.83
C GLU A 88 13.17 11.10 8.19
N LEU A 89 13.76 11.18 7.00
CA LEU A 89 13.87 12.44 6.24
C LEU A 89 12.50 13.03 5.89
N GLN A 90 11.56 12.19 5.46
CA GLN A 90 10.19 12.63 5.16
C GLN A 90 9.46 13.13 6.41
N GLN A 91 9.55 12.41 7.53
CA GLN A 91 8.96 12.82 8.81
C GLN A 91 9.55 14.13 9.31
N ALA A 92 10.86 14.34 9.19
CA ALA A 92 11.50 15.61 9.54
C ALA A 92 10.98 16.77 8.70
N ALA A 93 10.80 16.56 7.39
CA ALA A 93 10.22 17.55 6.49
C ALA A 93 8.74 17.85 6.83
N GLU A 94 7.94 16.84 7.18
CA GLU A 94 6.55 17.03 7.60
C GLU A 94 6.43 17.75 8.96
N ALA A 95 7.26 17.39 9.93
CA ALA A 95 7.33 18.06 11.23
C ALA A 95 7.70 19.55 11.06
N ALA A 96 8.61 19.85 10.13
CA ALA A 96 8.97 21.22 9.80
C ALA A 96 7.80 22.03 9.18
N GLN A 97 6.87 21.39 8.48
CA GLN A 97 5.69 22.01 7.86
C GLN A 97 4.61 22.38 8.88
N GLY A 98 4.45 21.56 9.93
CA GLY A 98 3.42 21.77 10.95
C GLY A 98 3.78 22.81 12.03
N ASN A 99 5.05 23.21 12.13
CA ASN A 99 5.52 24.10 13.19
C ASN A 99 5.24 25.58 12.83
N PRO A 100 4.45 26.33 13.61
CA PRO A 100 4.17 27.74 13.34
C PRO A 100 5.43 28.62 13.32
N ARG A 101 6.49 28.25 14.05
CA ARG A 101 7.76 28.98 14.03
C ARG A 101 8.45 28.90 12.66
N ASN A 102 8.35 27.75 12.00
CA ASN A 102 8.93 27.51 10.68
C ASN A 102 8.10 28.18 9.58
N LEU A 103 6.77 28.15 9.74
CA LEU A 103 5.83 28.88 8.90
C LEU A 103 6.00 30.39 8.99
N ASN A 104 6.58 30.94 10.06
CA ASN A 104 6.84 32.38 10.15
C ASN A 104 8.20 32.80 9.56
N SER A 105 9.03 31.86 9.10
CA SER A 105 10.33 32.13 8.47
C SER A 105 10.22 32.06 6.94
N PRO A 106 10.44 33.17 6.21
CA PRO A 106 10.32 33.18 4.75
C PRO A 106 11.38 32.29 4.06
N LYS A 107 12.57 32.14 4.67
CA LYS A 107 13.62 31.24 4.15
C LYS A 107 13.23 29.78 4.29
N CYS A 108 12.69 29.39 5.45
CA CYS A 108 12.19 28.03 5.64
C CYS A 108 11.07 27.71 4.66
N GLN A 109 10.08 28.61 4.50
CA GLN A 109 9.00 28.41 3.52
C GLN A 109 9.51 28.19 2.09
N PHE A 110 10.47 29.01 1.63
CA PHE A 110 11.03 28.87 0.29
C PHE A 110 11.65 27.48 0.07
N TRP A 111 12.54 27.07 0.98
CA TRP A 111 13.24 25.79 0.86
C TRP A 111 12.31 24.60 1.04
N LEU A 112 11.30 24.73 1.91
CA LEU A 112 10.29 23.71 2.14
C LEU A 112 9.39 23.52 0.91
N GLN A 113 8.98 24.62 0.26
CA GLN A 113 8.21 24.58 -0.98
C GLN A 113 9.04 24.00 -2.13
N GLN A 114 10.32 24.36 -2.23
CA GLN A 114 11.22 23.80 -3.23
C GLN A 114 11.45 22.30 -3.01
N ASN A 115 11.61 21.85 -1.76
CA ASN A 115 11.79 20.44 -1.44
C ASN A 115 10.53 19.62 -1.74
N ARG A 116 9.34 20.20 -1.61
CA ARG A 116 8.06 19.56 -1.96
C ARG A 116 7.88 19.41 -3.48
N THR A 117 8.35 20.36 -4.29
CA THR A 117 8.16 20.31 -5.74
C THR A 117 9.26 19.54 -6.46
N ALA A 118 10.49 19.56 -5.94
CA ALA A 118 11.62 18.80 -6.45
C ALA A 118 12.61 18.48 -5.30
N PRO A 119 12.51 17.29 -4.67
CA PRO A 119 13.43 16.88 -3.62
C PRO A 119 14.84 16.69 -4.18
N THR A 120 15.75 17.57 -3.78
CA THR A 120 17.18 17.52 -4.13
C THR A 120 18.02 17.52 -2.86
N ASP A 121 19.25 16.99 -2.89
CA ASP A 121 20.13 17.03 -1.71
C ASP A 121 20.37 18.47 -1.23
N LYS A 122 20.47 19.42 -2.17
CA LYS A 122 20.59 20.84 -1.86
C LYS A 122 19.35 21.36 -1.14
N SER A 123 18.16 21.12 -1.65
CA SER A 123 16.93 21.61 -1.00
C SER A 123 16.73 20.98 0.37
N GLN A 124 17.04 19.68 0.52
CA GLN A 124 16.97 18.99 1.82
C GLN A 124 17.94 19.58 2.84
N ALA A 125 19.19 19.81 2.45
CA ALA A 125 20.19 20.42 3.34
C ALA A 125 19.76 21.82 3.82
N ASN A 126 19.19 22.63 2.92
CA ASN A 126 18.72 23.97 3.28
C ASN A 126 17.44 23.94 4.13
N VAL A 127 16.56 22.94 3.97
CA VAL A 127 15.43 22.72 4.89
C VAL A 127 15.94 22.40 6.29
N LEU A 128 16.94 21.52 6.42
CA LEU A 128 17.54 21.20 7.72
C LEU A 128 18.25 22.41 8.35
N GLU A 129 18.89 23.27 7.55
CA GLU A 129 19.57 24.48 8.04
C GLU A 129 18.59 25.58 8.47
N PHE A 130 17.49 25.78 7.74
CA PHE A 130 16.59 26.93 7.95
C PHE A 130 15.29 26.61 8.68
N CYS A 131 14.90 25.34 8.83
CA CYS A 131 13.65 24.91 9.46
C CYS A 131 13.81 24.12 10.77
N TYR A 132 15.05 23.83 11.21
CA TYR A 132 15.37 23.25 12.52
C TYR A 132 16.19 24.24 13.34
#